data_AF-A0A9P1KDB5-F1
#
_entry.id   AF-A0A9P1KDB5-F1
#
_cell.length_a   1.000
_cell.length_b   1.000
_cell.length_c   1.000
_cell.angle_alpha   90.00
_cell.angle_beta   90.00
_cell.angle_gamma   90.00
#
_symmetry.space_group_name_H-M   'P 1'
#
loop_
_entity.id
_entity.type
_entity.pdbx_description
1 polymer ?
#
loop_
_entity_poly.entity_id
_entity_poly.type
_entity_poly.pdbx_seq_one_letter_code
_entity_poly.pdbx_strand_id
1 'polypeptide(L)'
;MRPNATPYDGNWTYWATRKGQAIGTPTRIAKLLKKQKGKCKWCGQYFTPSDVIEVHHIVPRCLGGKDVYNNLQLLHHHTRDDKTALD
;
A
#
# COMPACT_ATOMS: atom_id res chain seq x y z
N MET A 1 10.44 12.10 19.10
CA MET A 1 9.13 11.45 19.32
C MET A 1 8.09 12.54 19.56
N ARG A 2 7.00 12.61 18.78
CA ARG A 2 5.86 13.51 19.09
C ARG A 2 4.75 12.67 19.72
N PRO A 3 4.47 12.81 21.03
CA PRO A 3 3.62 11.88 21.76
C PRO A 3 2.13 11.96 21.40
N ASN A 4 1.66 13.05 20.79
CA ASN A 4 0.23 13.27 20.47
C ASN A 4 -0.12 13.14 18.98
N ALA A 5 0.77 12.61 18.14
CA ALA A 5 0.43 12.41 16.73
C ALA A 5 -0.58 11.27 16.60
N THR A 6 -1.82 11.57 16.25
CA THR A 6 -2.85 10.57 15.92
C THR A 6 -2.82 10.23 14.41
N PRO A 7 -3.32 9.05 13.99
CA PRO A 7 -3.53 8.74 12.58
C PRO A 7 -4.35 9.80 11.84
N TYR A 8 -5.17 10.57 12.55
CA TYR A 8 -6.12 11.55 12.02
C TYR A 8 -5.58 12.98 11.92
N ASP A 9 -4.33 13.24 12.37
CA ASP A 9 -3.71 14.57 12.37
C ASP A 9 -3.30 15.08 10.98
N GLY A 10 -3.76 14.43 9.90
CA GLY A 10 -3.50 14.87 8.52
C GLY A 10 -2.07 14.66 8.02
N ASN A 11 -1.15 14.17 8.85
CA ASN A 11 0.24 13.88 8.45
C ASN A 11 0.39 12.45 7.90
N TRP A 12 -0.36 12.14 6.84
CA TRP A 12 -0.41 10.80 6.24
C TRP A 12 0.93 10.35 5.63
N THR A 13 1.77 11.30 5.21
CA THR A 13 3.15 11.05 4.76
C THR A 13 4.04 10.53 5.90
N TYR A 14 3.84 11.03 7.12
CA TYR A 14 4.55 10.54 8.31
C TYR A 14 4.15 9.09 8.65
N TRP A 15 2.88 8.75 8.57
CA TRP A 15 2.40 7.39 8.84
C TRP A 15 2.84 6.38 7.78
N ALA A 16 2.80 6.75 6.49
CA ALA A 16 3.32 5.93 5.42
C ALA A 16 4.85 5.69 5.56
N THR A 17 5.59 6.72 5.97
CA THR A 17 7.03 6.62 6.24
C THR A 17 7.31 5.71 7.44
N ARG A 18 6.57 5.90 8.54
CA ARG A 18 6.71 5.10 9.76
C ARG A 18 6.37 3.62 9.49
N LYS A 19 5.31 3.33 8.73
CA LYS A 19 4.96 1.95 8.35
C LYS A 19 6.05 1.34 7.46
N GLY A 20 6.59 2.09 6.49
CA GLY A 20 7.72 1.62 5.68
C GLY A 20 9.02 1.36 6.46
N GLN A 21 9.19 1.99 7.63
CA GLN A 21 10.34 1.82 8.52
C GLN A 21 10.06 0.87 9.70
N ALA A 22 8.83 0.36 9.84
CA ALA A 22 8.45 -0.50 10.95
C ALA A 22 9.13 -1.87 10.82
N ILE A 23 9.68 -2.35 11.94
CA ILE A 23 10.30 -3.67 12.04
C ILE A 23 9.26 -4.73 11.63
N GLY A 24 9.65 -5.61 10.70
CA GLY A 24 8.76 -6.64 10.13
C GLY A 24 8.04 -6.23 8.84
N THR A 25 8.12 -4.97 8.42
CA THR A 25 7.58 -4.57 7.10
C THR A 25 8.48 -5.10 5.99
N PRO A 26 7.97 -5.93 5.06
CA PRO A 26 8.76 -6.43 3.95
C PRO A 26 9.32 -5.28 3.12
N THR A 27 10.59 -5.38 2.71
CA THR A 27 11.26 -4.37 1.87
C THR A 27 10.48 -4.06 0.59
N ARG A 28 9.79 -5.07 0.03
CA ARG A 28 8.91 -4.93 -1.13
C ARG A 28 7.76 -3.95 -0.84
N ILE A 29 7.10 -4.08 0.30
CA ILE A 29 6.02 -3.19 0.74
C ILE A 29 6.55 -1.79 1.03
N ALA A 30 7.66 -1.66 1.76
CA ALA A 30 8.25 -0.35 2.06
C ALA A 30 8.62 0.45 0.79
N LYS A 31 9.21 -0.21 -0.22
CA LYS A 31 9.52 0.40 -1.52
C LYS A 31 8.26 0.85 -2.25
N LEU A 32 7.22 0.02 -2.28
CA LEU A 32 5.97 0.35 -2.96
C LEU A 32 5.17 1.44 -2.23
N LEU A 33 5.19 1.47 -0.89
CA LEU A 33 4.61 2.55 -0.08
C LEU A 33 5.23 3.90 -0.46
N LYS A 34 6.56 3.96 -0.56
CA LYS A 34 7.28 5.16 -1.00
C LYS A 34 6.88 5.53 -2.44
N LYS A 35 6.87 4.57 -3.36
CA LYS A 35 6.50 4.78 -4.77
C LYS A 35 5.06 5.30 -4.93
N GLN A 36 4.13 4.80 -4.11
CA GLN A 36 2.73 5.17 -4.13
C GLN A 36 2.38 6.36 -3.22
N LYS A 37 3.38 6.96 -2.57
CA LYS A 37 3.19 8.06 -1.62
C LYS A 37 2.21 7.69 -0.50
N GLY A 38 2.24 6.42 -0.08
CA GLY A 38 1.39 5.90 0.99
C GLY A 38 -0.08 5.74 0.62
N LYS A 39 -0.45 5.80 -0.66
CA LYS A 39 -1.85 5.65 -1.10
C LYS A 39 -2.13 4.30 -1.77
N CYS A 40 -3.30 3.75 -1.49
CA CYS A 40 -3.86 2.64 -2.24
C CYS A 40 -4.12 3.08 -3.69
N LYS A 41 -3.68 2.27 -4.66
CA LYS A 41 -3.86 2.58 -6.08
C LYS A 41 -5.29 2.36 -6.59
N TRP A 42 -6.08 1.57 -5.87
CA TRP A 42 -7.49 1.31 -6.20
C TRP A 42 -8.41 2.38 -5.63
N CYS A 43 -8.51 2.50 -4.30
CA CYS A 43 -9.45 3.42 -3.66
C CYS A 43 -8.91 4.84 -3.44
N GLY A 44 -7.62 5.10 -3.70
CA GLY A 44 -7.00 6.41 -3.54
C GLY A 44 -6.75 6.87 -2.10
N GLN A 45 -7.23 6.12 -1.10
CA GLN A 45 -7.06 6.40 0.32
C GLN A 45 -5.64 6.10 0.80
N TYR A 46 -5.23 6.75 1.89
CA TYR A 46 -3.94 6.48 2.52
C TYR A 46 -3.96 5.18 3.32
N PHE A 47 -2.83 4.47 3.33
CA PHE A 47 -2.62 3.34 4.22
C PHE A 47 -2.41 3.82 5.66
N THR A 48 -3.17 3.25 6.57
CA THR A 48 -3.04 3.40 8.02
C THR A 48 -2.18 2.27 8.60
N PRO A 49 -1.63 2.42 9.82
CA PRO A 49 -0.89 1.35 10.48
C PRO A 49 -1.69 0.05 10.65
N SER A 50 -2.99 0.16 10.89
CA SER A 50 -3.91 -0.97 11.08
C SER A 50 -4.29 -1.68 9.78
N ASP A 51 -4.09 -1.06 8.62
CA ASP A 51 -4.52 -1.68 7.36
C ASP A 51 -3.68 -2.92 7.00
N VAL A 52 -4.39 -3.95 6.55
CA VAL A 52 -3.78 -5.09 5.87
C VAL A 52 -3.52 -4.68 4.42
N ILE A 53 -2.25 -4.74 4.02
CA ILE A 53 -1.79 -4.32 2.70
C ILE A 53 -1.45 -5.55 1.87
N GLU A 54 -2.01 -5.63 0.66
CA GLU A 54 -1.69 -6.67 -0.29
C GLU A 54 -0.88 -6.12 -1.48
N VAL A 55 0.03 -6.93 -2.00
CA VAL A 55 0.79 -6.64 -3.23
C VAL A 55 0.07 -7.29 -4.40
N HIS A 56 -0.31 -6.49 -5.38
CA HIS A 56 -0.99 -6.92 -6.60
C HIS A 56 -0.17 -6.60 -7.84
N HIS A 57 -0.28 -7.44 -8.87
CA HIS A 57 0.17 -7.07 -10.21
C HIS A 57 -0.84 -6.12 -10.87
N ILE A 58 -0.34 -5.11 -11.60
CA ILE A 58 -1.18 -4.20 -12.41
C ILE A 58 -1.68 -4.96 -13.63
N VAL A 59 -0.76 -5.55 -14.40
CA VAL A 59 -1.04 -6.56 -15.42
C VAL A 59 -0.91 -7.94 -14.78
N PRO A 60 -1.98 -8.75 -14.74
CA PRO A 60 -1.93 -10.12 -14.22
C PRO A 60 -0.85 -10.97 -14.87
N ARG A 61 -0.27 -11.91 -14.10
CA ARG A 61 0.76 -12.82 -14.62
C ARG A 61 0.26 -13.70 -15.77
N CYS A 62 -1.01 -14.12 -15.72
CA CYS A 62 -1.65 -14.88 -16.81
C CYS A 62 -1.73 -14.11 -18.13
N LEU A 63 -1.74 -12.78 -18.07
CA LEU A 63 -1.73 -11.88 -19.25
C LEU A 63 -0.32 -11.38 -19.60
N GLY A 64 0.73 -12.08 -19.15
CA GLY A 64 2.12 -11.72 -19.44
C GLY A 64 2.72 -10.67 -18.50
N GLY A 65 2.03 -10.30 -17.42
CA GLY A 65 2.53 -9.38 -16.41
C GLY A 65 3.76 -9.92 -15.65
N LYS A 66 4.85 -9.15 -15.64
CA LYS A 66 6.10 -9.52 -14.96
C LYS A 66 6.06 -9.17 -13.46
N ASP A 67 6.76 -9.93 -12.61
CA ASP A 67 6.95 -9.60 -11.19
C ASP A 67 8.04 -8.55 -10.99
N VAL A 68 7.78 -7.33 -11.47
CA VAL A 68 8.72 -6.19 -11.38
C VAL A 68 8.04 -5.02 -10.69
N TYR A 69 8.79 -4.19 -9.95
CA TYR A 69 8.24 -3.05 -9.20
C TYR A 69 7.43 -2.05 -10.05
N ASN A 70 7.62 -2.03 -11.37
CA ASN A 70 6.81 -1.23 -12.28
C ASN A 70 5.42 -1.81 -12.56
N ASN A 71 5.27 -3.12 -12.41
CA ASN A 71 4.01 -3.84 -12.54
C ASN A 71 3.40 -4.23 -11.19
N LEU A 72 3.96 -3.78 -10.07
CA LEU A 72 3.44 -4.06 -8.73
C LEU A 72 2.78 -2.82 -8.14
N GLN A 73 1.68 -3.05 -7.42
CA GLN A 73 0.95 -2.04 -6.67
C GLN A 73 0.50 -2.58 -5.31
N LEU A 74 0.42 -1.71 -4.30
CA LEU A 74 -0.19 -1.98 -3.01
C LEU A 74 -1.66 -1.58 -3.03
N LEU A 75 -2.48 -2.47 -2.51
CA LEU A 75 -3.92 -2.30 -2.32
C LEU A 75 -4.29 -2.59 -0.86
N HIS A 76 -5.43 -2.07 -0.41
CA HIS A 76 -6.01 -2.53 0.86
C HIS A 76 -6.58 -3.94 0.66
N HIS A 77 -6.47 -4.80 1.66
CA HIS A 77 -7.07 -6.13 1.59
C HIS A 77 -8.56 -6.09 1.24
N HIS A 78 -9.33 -5.16 1.83
CA HIS A 78 -10.76 -5.00 1.55
C HIS A 78 -11.07 -4.61 0.09
N THR A 79 -10.10 -4.05 -0.65
CA THR A 79 -10.34 -3.64 -2.05
C THR A 79 -10.22 -4.78 -3.06
N ARG A 80 -9.80 -5.98 -2.62
CA ARG A 80 -9.69 -7.13 -3.51
C ARG A 80 -11.08 -7.66 -3.91
N ASP A 81 -12.01 -7.68 -2.96
CA ASP A 81 -13.36 -8.23 -3.17
C ASP A 81 -14.14 -7.42 -4.21
N ASP A 82 -14.01 -6.09 -4.20
CA ASP A 82 -14.60 -5.22 -5.22
C ASP A 82 -13.93 -5.38 -6.59
N LYS A 83 -12.62 -5.59 -6.62
CA LYS A 83 -11.86 -5.70 -7.87
C LYS A 83 -12.17 -6.99 -8.61
N THR A 84 -12.33 -8.11 -7.90
CA THR A 84 -12.68 -9.41 -8.53
C THR A 84 -14.14 -9.46 -8.98
N ALA A 85 -15.01 -8.61 -8.44
CA ALA A 85 -16.41 -8.49 -8.89
C ALA A 85 -16.57 -7.61 -10.15
N LEU A 86 -15.55 -6.84 -10.52
CA LEU A 86 -15.52 -5.91 -11.66
C LEU A 86 -14.58 -6.35 -12.80
N ASP A 87 -13.81 -7.44 -12.62
CA ASP A 87 -12.96 -8.08 -13.64
C ASP A 87 -13.74 -9.11 -14.47
#